data_AF-A0AAE2TMW0-F1
#
_entry.id   AF-A0AAE2TMW0-F1
#
_cell.length_a   1.000
_cell.length_b   1.000
_cell.length_c   1.000
_cell.angle_alpha   90.00
_cell.angle_beta   90.00
_cell.angle_gamma   90.00
#
_symmetry.space_group_name_H-M   'P 1'
#
loop_
_entity.id
_entity.type
_entity.pdbx_description
1 polymer ?
#
loop_
_entity_poly.entity_id
_entity_poly.type
_entity_poly.pdbx_seq_one_letter_code
_entity_poly.pdbx_strand_id
1 'polypeptide(L)' 'MPWSMKDYPQSLKNLEEPVKKKAIEIANAMVDEGYEEGRAIPIATSQAKEWKENASKEEIDQLMKHDDETKRGN' A
#
# COMPACT_ATOMS: atom_id res chain seq x y z
N MET A 1 2.25 -12.29 5.24
CA MET A 1 2.37 -11.40 6.44
C MET A 1 1.88 -10.03 6.03
N PRO A 2 1.24 -9.21 6.89
CA PRO A 2 0.86 -7.86 6.46
C PRO A 2 2.12 -7.00 6.30
N TRP A 3 2.38 -6.53 5.09
CA TRP A 3 3.48 -5.60 4.81
C TRP A 3 3.19 -4.23 5.45
N SER A 4 4.25 -3.48 5.71
CA SER A 4 4.18 -2.12 6.26
C SER A 4 5.18 -1.21 5.56
N MET A 5 5.09 0.11 5.79
CA MET A 5 6.08 1.07 5.26
C MET A 5 7.51 0.86 5.81
N LYS A 6 7.68 0.03 6.85
CA LYS A 6 8.98 -0.36 7.40
C LYS A 6 9.46 -1.73 6.92
N ASP A 7 8.52 -2.59 6.51
CA ASP A 7 8.79 -3.97 6.11
C ASP A 7 7.91 -4.34 4.91
N TYR A 8 8.48 -4.20 3.71
CA TYR A 8 7.79 -4.35 2.43
C TYR A 8 8.64 -5.13 1.42
N PRO A 9 8.04 -5.70 0.36
CA PRO A 9 8.75 -6.43 -0.68
C PRO A 9 9.76 -5.55 -1.42
N GLN A 10 10.92 -6.11 -1.82
CA GLN A 10 11.96 -5.38 -2.57
C GLN A 10 11.42 -4.72 -3.86
N SER A 11 10.41 -5.31 -4.50
CA SER A 11 9.74 -4.74 -5.69
C SER A 11 9.12 -3.36 -5.43
N LEU A 12 8.75 -3.04 -4.19
CA LEU A 12 8.17 -1.75 -3.83
C LEU A 12 9.23 -0.69 -3.44
N LYS A 13 10.50 -1.08 -3.24
CA LYS A 13 11.54 -0.22 -2.65
C LYS A 13 11.74 1.11 -3.38
N ASN A 14 11.69 1.08 -4.71
CA ASN A 14 11.96 2.23 -5.57
C ASN A 14 10.70 3.00 -6.00
N LEU A 15 9.53 2.67 -5.42
CA LEU A 15 8.30 3.41 -5.67
C LEU A 15 8.23 4.67 -4.79
N GLU A 16 7.54 5.69 -5.31
CA GLU A 16 7.18 6.87 -4.53
C GLU A 16 6.42 6.49 -3.26
N GLU A 17 6.61 7.26 -2.19
CA GLU A 17 6.05 6.94 -0.87
C GLU A 17 4.52 6.73 -0.87
N PRO A 18 3.71 7.60 -1.52
CA PRO A 18 2.26 7.39 -1.57
C PRO A 18 1.86 6.15 -2.37
N VAL A 19 2.57 5.87 -3.47
CA VAL A 19 2.32 4.68 -4.31
C VAL A 19 2.69 3.42 -3.54
N LYS A 20 3.83 3.40 -2.88
CA LYS A 20 4.30 2.30 -2.03
C LYS A 20 3.28 2.00 -0.94
N LYS A 21 2.82 3.03 -0.23
CA LYS A 21 1.84 2.91 0.84
C LYS A 21 0.50 2.36 0.36
N LYS A 22 -0.01 2.91 -0.74
CA LYS A 22 -1.26 2.42 -1.34
C LYS A 22 -1.12 0.98 -1.86
N ALA A 23 0.02 0.63 -2.44
CA ALA A 23 0.29 -0.73 -2.89
C ALA A 23 0.32 -1.71 -1.71
N ILE A 24 0.91 -1.33 -0.57
CA ILE A 24 0.90 -2.15 0.65
C ILE A 24 -0.53 -2.35 1.17
N GLU A 25 -1.35 -1.29 1.23
CA GLU A 25 -2.75 -1.36 1.65
C GLU A 25 -3.56 -2.36 0.79
N ILE A 26 -3.46 -2.21 -0.54
CA ILE A 26 -4.17 -3.08 -1.49
C ILE A 26 -3.62 -4.51 -1.43
N ALA A 27 -2.30 -4.70 -1.39
CA ALA A 27 -1.70 -6.02 -1.38
C ALA A 27 -2.06 -6.79 -0.09
N ASN A 28 -2.08 -6.12 1.05
CA ASN A 28 -2.53 -6.72 2.31
C ASN A 28 -4.00 -7.14 2.24
N ALA A 29 -4.88 -6.29 1.72
CA ALA A 29 -6.29 -6.64 1.54
C ALA A 29 -6.48 -7.85 0.62
N MET A 30 -5.75 -7.91 -0.50
CA MET A 30 -5.79 -9.06 -1.41
C MET A 30 -5.29 -10.35 -0.74
N VAL A 31 -4.21 -10.28 0.05
CA VAL A 31 -3.70 -11.46 0.77
C VAL A 31 -4.70 -11.92 1.83
N ASP A 32 -5.35 -10.99 2.52
CA ASP A 32 -6.42 -11.30 3.49
C ASP A 32 -7.63 -11.95 2.80
N GLU A 33 -7.90 -11.61 1.54
CA GLU A 33 -8.90 -12.26 0.67
C GLU A 33 -8.45 -13.62 0.10
N GLY A 34 -7.21 -14.06 0.39
CA GLY A 34 -6.67 -15.34 -0.02
C GLY A 34 -5.88 -15.34 -1.34
N TYR A 35 -5.56 -14.16 -1.88
CA TYR A 35 -4.65 -14.06 -3.02
C TYR A 35 -3.21 -14.40 -2.61
N GLU A 36 -2.49 -15.09 -3.49
CA GLU A 36 -1.07 -15.32 -3.29
C GLU A 36 -0.26 -14.02 -3.42
N GLU A 37 0.73 -13.84 -2.55
CA GLU A 37 1.58 -12.65 -2.50
C GLU A 37 2.20 -12.30 -3.87
N GLY A 38 2.64 -13.33 -4.62
CA GLY A 38 3.22 -13.16 -5.96
C GLY A 38 2.26 -12.60 -7.01
N ARG A 39 0.94 -12.76 -6.81
CA ARG A 39 -0.12 -12.14 -7.64
C ARG A 39 -0.60 -10.82 -7.06
N ALA A 40 -0.72 -10.73 -5.74
CA ALA A 40 -1.17 -9.53 -5.05
C ALA A 40 -0.23 -8.34 -5.29
N ILE A 41 1.09 -8.53 -5.18
CA ILE A 41 2.06 -7.43 -5.25
C ILE A 41 2.04 -6.69 -6.61
N PRO A 42 2.09 -7.37 -7.79
CA PRO A 42 2.03 -6.67 -9.07
C PRO A 42 0.70 -5.96 -9.30
N ILE A 43 -0.42 -6.59 -8.94
CA ILE A 43 -1.77 -6.03 -9.09
C ILE A 43 -1.90 -4.77 -8.22
N ALA A 44 -1.53 -4.86 -6.94
CA ALA A 44 -1.57 -3.75 -6.01
C ALA A 44 -0.66 -2.60 -6.45
N THR A 45 0.53 -2.91 -6.98
CA THR A 45 1.45 -1.89 -7.54
C THR A 45 0.82 -1.16 -8.73
N SER A 46 0.13 -1.88 -9.62
CA SER A 46 -0.56 -1.27 -10.77
C SER A 46 -1.68 -0.36 -10.30
N GLN A 47 -2.55 -0.85 -9.41
CA GLN A 47 -3.69 -0.08 -8.89
C GLN A 47 -3.22 1.15 -8.10
N ALA A 48 -2.13 1.04 -7.33
CA ALA A 48 -1.57 2.15 -6.57
C ALA A 48 -1.02 3.27 -7.47
N LYS A 49 -0.42 2.92 -8.61
CA LYS A 49 0.05 3.90 -9.60
C LYS A 49 -1.12 4.62 -10.25
N GLU A 50 -2.11 3.87 -10.71
CA GLU A 50 -3.33 4.43 -11.30
C GLU A 50 -4.08 5.33 -10.31
N TRP A 51 -4.21 4.89 -9.06
CA TRP A 51 -4.76 5.73 -7.99
C TRP A 51 -3.96 7.02 -7.85
N LYS A 52 -2.62 6.97 -7.82
CA LYS A 52 -1.79 8.16 -7.63
C LYS A 52 -1.90 9.19 -8.76
N GLU A 53 -2.14 8.74 -9.99
CA GLU A 53 -2.36 9.59 -11.15
C GLU A 53 -3.70 10.35 -11.06
N ASN A 54 -4.71 9.73 -10.44
CA ASN A 54 -6.05 10.30 -10.31
C ASN A 54 -6.31 10.96 -8.93
N ALA A 55 -5.49 10.65 -7.93
CA ALA A 55 -5.68 11.11 -6.56
C ALA A 55 -5.38 12.60 -6.41
N SER A 56 -6.27 13.28 -5.71
CA SER A 56 -6.05 14.63 -5.23
C SER A 56 -4.95 14.68 -4.17
N LYS A 57 -4.40 15.88 -3.96
CA LYS A 57 -3.43 16.11 -2.88
C LYS A 57 -4.00 15.78 -1.50
N GLU A 58 -5.29 16.07 -1.30
CA GLU A 58 -5.98 15.79 -0.04
C GLU A 58 -6.06 14.28 0.26
N GLU A 59 -6.39 13.46 -0.74
CA GLU A 59 -6.41 12.00 -0.61
C GLU A 59 -5.02 11.43 -0.31
N ILE A 60 -3.99 11.96 -0.96
CA ILE A 60 -2.59 11.59 -0.69
C ILE A 60 -2.21 11.95 0.74
N ASP A 61 -2.53 13.16 1.18
CA ASP A 61 -2.23 13.62 2.54
C ASP A 61 -3.00 12.80 3.59
N GLN A 62 -4.25 12.42 3.33
CA GLN A 62 -5.04 11.54 4.20
C GLN A 62 -4.43 10.14 4.29
N LEU A 63 -4.07 9.54 3.15
CA LEU A 63 -3.39 8.25 3.11
C LEU A 63 -2.10 8.30 3.94
N MET A 64 -1.31 9.37 3.79
CA MET A 64 -0.06 9.52 4.52
C MET A 64 -0.25 9.68 6.03
N LYS A 65 -1.30 10.38 6.49
CA LYS A 65 -1.60 10.54 7.92
C LYS A 65 -2.12 9.28 8.62
N HIS A 66 -2.87 8.43 7.91
CA HIS A 66 -3.58 7.29 8.53
C HIS A 66 -2.67 6.27 9.25
N ASP A 67 -1.39 6.19 8.90
CA ASP A 67 -0.47 5.15 9.43
C ASP A 67 0.32 5.61 10.67
N ASP A 68 0.28 6.91 11.01
CA ASP A 68 0.74 7.39 12.32
C ASP A 68 -0.30 7.08 13.41
N GLU A 69 -1.57 6.91 13.04
CA GLU A 69 -2.67 6.66 13.96
C GLU A 69 -2.96 5.16 14.18
N THR A 70 -2.47 4.28 13.30
CA THR A 70 -2.55 2.82 13.47
C THR A 70 -1.50 2.28 14.45
N LYS A 71 -1.37 2.92 15.62
CA LYS A 71 -1.11 2.14 16.84
C LYS A 71 -2.35 1.28 17.06
N ARG A 72 -2.40 0.09 16.44
CA ARG A 72 -3.36 -0.95 16.82
C ARG A 72 -3.10 -1.29 18.29
N GLY A 73 -3.81 -0.60 19.18
CA GLY A 73 -3.94 -1.01 20.56
C GLY A 73 -4.78 -2.28 20.60
N ASN A 74 -4.11 -3.41 20.81
CA ASN A 74 -4.44 -4.41 21.83
C ASN A 74 -3.33 -5.45 21.93
#